data_AF-F0NYH3-F1
#
_entry.id   AF-F0NYH3-F1
#
_cell.length_a   1.000
_cell.length_b   1.000
_cell.length_c   1.000
_cell.angle_alpha   90.00
_cell.angle_beta   90.00
_cell.angle_gamma   90.00
#
_symmetry.space_group_name_H-M   'P 1'
#
loop_
_entity.id
_entity.type
_entity.pdbx_description
1 polymer ?
#
loop_
_entity_poly.entity_id
_entity_poly.type
_entity_poly.pdbx_seq_one_letter_code
_entity_poly.pdbx_strand_id
1 'polypeptide(L)' 'MSTVLEKYINQRDYSGSEQDAYASLVYSCMISIGKPFEKLLEQAEKENKKIQLIDEMVDEITIDNIKLV' A
#
# COMPACT_ATOMS: atom_id res chain seq x y z
N MET A 1 -15.24 0.17 3.52
CA MET A 1 -13.93 -0.25 3.00
C MET A 1 -13.79 0.38 1.63
N SER A 2 -12.66 1.02 1.35
CA SER A 2 -12.34 1.57 0.04
C SER A 2 -12.26 0.44 -0.99
N THR A 3 -12.91 0.65 -2.14
CA THR A 3 -12.85 -0.28 -3.28
C THR A 3 -11.42 -0.47 -3.81
N VAL A 4 -10.55 0.52 -3.60
CA VAL A 4 -9.13 0.44 -3.99
C VAL A 4 -8.37 -0.52 -3.08
N LEU A 5 -8.62 -0.47 -1.77
CA LEU A 5 -8.00 -1.40 -0.82
C LEU A 5 -8.45 -2.85 -1.08
N GLU A 6 -9.75 -3.06 -1.30
CA GLU A 6 -10.31 -4.38 -1.61
C GLU A 6 -9.72 -4.97 -2.90
N LYS A 7 -9.48 -4.14 -3.93
CA LYS A 7 -8.78 -4.54 -5.16
C LYS A 7 -7.42 -5.16 -4.84
N TYR A 8 -6.60 -4.48 -4.03
CA TYR A 8 -5.25 -4.97 -3.71
C TYR A 8 -5.27 -6.18 -2.76
N ILE A 9 -6.20 -6.23 -1.81
CA ILE A 9 -6.37 -7.42 -0.94
C ILE A 9 -6.69 -8.66 -1.79
N ASN A 10 -7.57 -8.52 -2.79
CA ASN A 10 -7.94 -9.62 -3.69
C ASN A 10 -6.85 -9.99 -4.70
N GLN A 11 -5.80 -9.17 -4.84
CA GLN A 11 -4.63 -9.46 -5.69
C GLN A 11 -3.54 -10.23 -4.96
N ARG A 12 -3.67 -10.46 -3.65
CA ARG A 12 -2.74 -11.32 -2.92
C ARG A 12 -3.00 -12.77 -3.31
N ASP A 13 -2.06 -13.35 -4.05
CA ASP A 13 -2.10 -14.74 -4.49
C ASP A 13 -0.91 -15.55 -3.94
N TYR A 14 -0.02 -14.92 -3.16
CA TYR A 14 1.19 -15.50 -2.57
C TYR A 14 2.15 -16.09 -3.63
N SER A 15 2.00 -15.68 -4.90
CA SER A 15 2.87 -16.12 -5.99
C SER A 15 4.26 -15.51 -5.91
N GLY A 16 4.45 -14.43 -5.15
CA GLY A 16 5.66 -13.63 -5.17
C GLY A 16 5.83 -12.81 -6.45
N SER A 17 4.78 -12.68 -7.26
CA SER A 17 4.78 -11.76 -8.42
C SER A 17 4.89 -10.30 -7.95
N GLU A 18 5.26 -9.40 -8.87
CA GLU A 18 5.31 -7.96 -8.57
C GLU A 18 3.96 -7.40 -8.09
N GLN A 19 2.86 -7.96 -8.60
CA GLN A 19 1.50 -7.60 -8.18
C GLN A 19 1.21 -8.07 -6.76
N ASP A 20 1.59 -9.30 -6.42
CA ASP A 20 1.45 -9.87 -5.07
C ASP A 20 2.33 -9.15 -4.04
N ALA A 21 3.56 -8.80 -4.42
CA ALA A 21 4.47 -8.01 -3.60
C ALA A 21 3.89 -6.63 -3.29
N TYR A 22 3.35 -5.94 -4.30
CA TYR A 22 2.69 -4.65 -4.12
C TYR A 22 1.43 -4.76 -3.26
N ALA A 23 0.57 -5.76 -3.53
CA ALA A 23 -0.62 -6.02 -2.74
C ALA A 23 -0.29 -6.31 -1.26
N SER A 24 0.80 -7.05 -1.00
CA SER A 24 1.30 -7.31 0.34
C SER A 24 1.83 -6.06 1.02
N LEU A 25 2.53 -5.17 0.31
CA LEU A 25 2.96 -3.88 0.83
C LEU A 25 1.78 -3.00 1.23
N VAL A 26 0.78 -2.87 0.35
CA VAL A 26 -0.44 -2.08 0.60
C VAL A 26 -1.17 -2.59 1.84
N TYR A 27 -1.26 -3.92 1.99
CA TYR A 27 -1.88 -4.54 3.16
C TYR A 27 -1.09 -4.26 4.45
N SER A 28 0.24 -4.37 4.42
CA SER A 28 1.09 -4.03 5.58
C SER A 28 0.94 -2.56 5.99
N CYS A 29 0.96 -1.64 5.02
CA CYS A 29 0.75 -0.21 5.28
C CYS A 29 -0.63 0.06 5.89
N MET A 30 -1.67 -0.64 5.43
CA MET A 30 -3.01 -0.52 6.00
C MET A 30 -3.07 -1.02 7.45
N ILE A 31 -2.40 -2.14 7.78
CA ILE A 31 -2.35 -2.65 9.15
C ILE A 31 -1.60 -1.69 10.08
N SER A 32 -0.46 -1.15 9.64
CA SER A 32 0.38 -0.29 10.48
C SER A 32 -0.19 1.12 10.65
N ILE A 33 -0.70 1.73 9.57
CA ILE A 33 -1.13 3.15 9.57
C ILE A 33 -2.65 3.29 9.76
N GLY A 34 -3.43 2.37 9.19
CA GLY A 34 -4.89 2.42 9.23
C GLY A 34 -5.51 3.46 8.29
N LYS A 35 -6.62 4.07 8.71
CA LYS A 35 -7.45 4.99 7.88
C LYS A 35 -6.70 6.11 7.14
N PRO A 36 -5.64 6.74 7.70
CA PRO A 36 -4.87 7.74 6.96
C PRO A 36 -4.25 7.20 5.67
N PHE A 37 -3.78 5.94 5.68
CA PHE A 37 -3.22 5.29 4.51
C PHE A 37 -4.27 5.00 3.45
N GLU A 38 -5.48 4.60 3.83
CA GLU A 38 -6.59 4.36 2.90
C GLU A 38 -6.88 5.60 2.02
N LYS A 39 -6.90 6.80 2.63
CA LYS A 39 -7.06 8.06 1.88
C LYS A 39 -5.90 8.34 0.92
N LEU A 40 -4.68 8.05 1.36
CA LEU A 40 -3.46 8.26 0.58
C LEU A 40 -3.40 7.30 -0.62
N LEU A 41 -3.82 6.05 -0.43
CA LEU A 41 -3.94 5.04 -1.47
C LEU A 41 -4.99 5.43 -2.53
N GLU A 42 -6.15 5.95 -2.10
CA GLU A 42 -7.16 6.46 -3.03
C GLU A 42 -6.67 7.65 -3.85
N GLN A 43 -5.88 8.54 -3.22
CA GLN A 43 -5.27 9.66 -3.92
C GLN A 43 -4.22 9.18 -4.93
N ALA A 44 -3.38 8.21 -4.55
CA ALA A 44 -2.39 7.60 -5.44
C ALA A 44 -3.06 7.03 -6.70
N GLU A 45 -4.14 6.26 -6.53
CA GLU A 45 -4.88 5.66 -7.64
C GLU A 45 -5.50 6.74 -8.56
N LYS A 46 -6.05 7.82 -7.99
CA LYS A 46 -6.58 8.97 -8.76
C LYS A 46 -5.49 9.71 -9.53
N GLU A 47 -4.28 9.78 -8.98
CA GLU A 47 -3.12 10.40 -9.61
C GLU A 47 -2.36 9.43 -10.52
N ASN A 48 -2.83 8.19 -10.67
CA ASN A 48 -2.16 7.13 -11.42
C ASN A 48 -0.73 6.84 -10.92
N LYS A 49 -0.52 7.02 -9.61
CA LYS A 49 0.73 6.78 -8.87
C LYS A 49 0.62 5.53 -8.01
N LYS A 50 1.76 4.97 -7.63
CA LYS A 50 1.89 3.87 -6.68
C LYS A 50 2.43 4.34 -5.34
N ILE A 51 2.16 3.54 -4.32
CA ILE A 51 2.76 3.68 -3.00
C ILE A 51 4.13 3.02 -3.01
N GLN A 52 5.16 3.68 -2.48
CA GLN A 52 6.43 3.04 -2.19
C GLN A 52 6.93 3.46 -0.82
N LEU A 53 7.62 2.55 -0.13
CA LEU A 53 8.36 2.92 1.07
C LEU A 53 9.59 3.74 0.68
N ILE A 54 9.91 4.77 1.49
CA ILE A 54 11.12 5.58 1.32
C ILE A 54 12.34 4.76 1.72
N ASP A 55 12.19 3.91 2.73
CA ASP A 55 13.20 2.97 3.22
C ASP A 55 12.52 1.62 3.48
N GLU A 56 13.11 0.55 2.96
CA GLU A 56 12.62 -0.83 3.09
C GLU A 56 13.03 -1.47 4.42
N MET A 57 13.95 -0.86 5.18
CA MET A 57 14.45 -1.34 6.48
C MET A 57 13.86 -0.57 7.67
N VAL A 58 12.62 -0.09 7.55
CA VAL A 58 11.93 0.59 8.65
C VAL A 58 11.37 -0.43 9.65
N ASP A 59 11.71 -0.26 10.93
CA ASP A 59 11.17 -1.08 12.02
C ASP A 59 9.65 -0.90 12.18
N GLU A 60 9.13 0.29 11.87
CA GLU A 60 7.71 0.63 11.90
C GLU A 60 7.31 1.40 10.65
N ILE A 61 6.26 0.94 9.97
CA ILE A 61 5.72 1.62 8.79
C ILE A 61 4.79 2.74 9.25
N THR A 62 5.24 3.98 9.13
CA THR A 62 4.42 5.18 9.35
C THR A 62 4.13 5.89 8.03
N ILE A 63 3.21 6.85 8.06
CA ILE A 63 2.84 7.62 6.85
C ILE A 63 4.01 8.45 6.31
N ASP A 64 4.94 8.87 7.18
CA ASP A 64 6.15 9.60 6.80
C ASP A 64 7.16 8.72 6.06
N ASN A 65 7.02 7.41 6.13
CA ASN A 65 7.85 6.45 5.39
C ASN A 65 7.27 6.13 4.01
N ILE A 66 6.18 6.77 3.60
CA ILE A 66 5.50 6.51 2.32
C ILE A 66 5.73 7.67 1.36
N LYS A 67 6.04 7.33 0.10
CA LYS A 67 6.05 8.25 -1.02
C LYS A 67 5.12 7.76 -2.14
N LEU A 68 4.60 8.70 -2.90
CA LEU A 68 3.86 8.45 -4.13
C LEU A 68 4.82 8.49 -5.32
N VAL A 69 4.83 7.45 -6.15
CA VAL A 69 5.70 7.30 -7.33
C VAL A 69 4.94 7.09 -8.62
#